data_AF-A0A0M3K8D2-F1
#
_entry.id   AF-A0A0M3K8D2-F1
#
_cell.length_a   1.000
_cell.length_b   1.000
_cell.length_c   1.000
_cell.angle_alpha   90.00
_cell.angle_beta   90.00
_cell.angle_gamma   90.00
#
_symmetry.space_group_name_H-M   'P 1'
#
loop_
_entity.id
_entity.type
_entity.pdbx_description
1 polymer ?
#
loop_
_entity_poly.entity_id
_entity_poly.type
_entity_poly.pdbx_seq_one_letter_code
_entity_poly.pdbx_strand_id
1 'polypeptide(L)'
;MNECRLKERPNFTTNEIANERRQLTRIDDALCKHGQLQIVKLYDTIKEENDYFKDVNALCEFIRKRSNVFEMSFNYVSNRCVEYRMMFGYLVNFLINMENPNERTIAQREVDCKSFEKTSLFLRRHPNFFFIRLTNEGNFVELLESGGTIASAWECDALPQHPNGTRYDRSIQMCATGQVIKTIPGRDTIVIRIDKGAYAGQVVRASRQHIPNCHSNLAIKYPCGRSVNVCAFRVYGDDHLWSACQLEDADECYSKIANIWCYSKPCDH
;
A
#
# COMPACT_ATOMS: atom_id res chain seq x y z
N MET A 1 -5.62 28.31 -10.67
CA MET A 1 -6.54 28.23 -9.52
C MET A 1 -5.72 28.57 -8.28
N ASN A 2 -6.15 29.54 -7.48
CA ASN A 2 -5.53 29.83 -6.19
C ASN A 2 -5.85 28.68 -5.24
N GLU A 3 -4.93 27.73 -5.09
CA GLU A 3 -5.10 26.64 -4.14
C GLU A 3 -4.97 27.21 -2.72
N CYS A 4 -6.09 27.18 -1.99
CA CYS A 4 -6.13 27.58 -0.60
C CYS A 4 -5.27 26.64 0.27
N ARG A 5 -4.50 27.24 1.18
CA ARG A 5 -3.61 26.54 2.10
C ARG A 5 -4.34 26.19 3.38
N LEU A 6 -4.01 25.02 3.91
CA LEU A 6 -4.50 24.65 5.23
C LEU A 6 -3.79 25.50 6.29
N LYS A 7 -4.58 26.20 7.11
CA LYS A 7 -4.08 27.10 8.16
C LYS A 7 -4.11 26.47 9.55
N GLU A 8 -5.05 25.56 9.77
CA GLU A 8 -5.27 24.91 11.05
C GLU A 8 -5.75 23.48 10.85
N ARG A 9 -5.64 22.67 11.91
CA ARG A 9 -6.13 21.31 11.89
C ARG A 9 -7.67 21.30 11.77
N PRO A 10 -8.25 20.56 10.82
CA PRO A 10 -9.69 20.38 10.74
C PRO A 10 -10.20 19.60 11.96
N ASN A 11 -11.36 20.01 12.49
CA ASN A 11 -12.08 19.25 13.51
C ASN A 11 -13.18 18.43 12.83
N PHE A 12 -13.14 17.11 12.99
CA PHE A 12 -14.17 16.21 12.48
C PHE A 12 -15.10 15.76 13.60
N THR A 13 -16.39 15.74 13.31
CA THR A 13 -17.38 15.13 14.19
C THR A 13 -17.23 13.61 14.22
N THR A 14 -17.70 12.98 15.30
CA THR A 14 -17.73 11.51 15.42
C THR A 14 -18.46 10.85 14.23
N ASN A 15 -19.49 11.51 13.70
CA ASN A 15 -20.25 11.02 12.54
C ASN A 15 -19.43 11.07 11.24
N GLU A 16 -18.67 12.14 11.00
CA GLU A 16 -17.80 12.25 9.83
C GLU A 16 -16.69 11.19 9.86
N ILE A 17 -16.06 11.00 11.03
CA ILE A 17 -15.05 9.96 11.24
C ILE A 17 -15.66 8.57 10.99
N ALA A 18 -16.84 8.30 11.56
CA ALA A 18 -17.51 7.03 11.39
C ALA A 18 -17.94 6.76 9.94
N ASN A 19 -18.38 7.78 9.21
CA ASN A 19 -18.76 7.67 7.81
C ASN A 19 -17.55 7.41 6.90
N GLU A 20 -16.48 8.19 7.07
CA GLU A 20 -15.22 7.98 6.35
C GLU A 20 -14.69 6.56 6.60
N ARG A 21 -14.64 6.12 7.88
CA ARG A 21 -14.21 4.77 8.23
C ARG A 21 -15.03 3.69 7.53
N ARG A 22 -16.35 3.82 7.48
CA ARG A 22 -17.23 2.83 6.82
C ARG A 22 -16.94 2.75 5.32
N GLN A 23 -16.86 3.89 4.64
CA GLN A 23 -16.58 3.94 3.20
C GLN A 23 -15.20 3.35 2.88
N LEU A 24 -14.18 3.69 3.67
CA LEU A 24 -12.82 3.16 3.52
C LEU A 24 -12.79 1.65 3.77
N THR A 25 -13.38 1.19 4.87
CA THR A 25 -13.38 -0.23 5.25
C THR A 25 -14.03 -1.08 4.17
N ARG A 26 -15.12 -0.59 3.56
CA ARG A 26 -15.82 -1.32 2.49
C ARG A 26 -14.94 -1.54 1.26
N ILE A 27 -14.27 -0.49 0.80
CA ILE A 27 -13.35 -0.58 -0.35
C ILE A 27 -12.16 -1.47 0.02
N ASP A 28 -11.61 -1.26 1.21
CA ASP A 28 -10.45 -1.98 1.73
C ASP A 28 -10.67 -3.49 1.80
N ASP A 29 -11.83 -3.92 2.31
CA ASP A 29 -12.23 -5.33 2.40
C ASP A 29 -12.46 -5.96 1.02
N ALA A 30 -13.08 -5.23 0.10
CA ALA A 30 -13.26 -5.70 -1.28
C ALA A 30 -11.91 -5.95 -1.96
N LEU A 31 -10.98 -5.00 -1.85
CA LEU A 31 -9.63 -5.12 -2.41
C LEU A 31 -8.82 -6.22 -1.71
N CYS A 32 -8.92 -6.35 -0.39
CA CYS A 32 -8.27 -7.43 0.36
C CYS A 32 -8.72 -8.81 -0.13
N LYS A 33 -10.01 -9.01 -0.37
CA LYS A 33 -10.59 -10.29 -0.77
C LYS A 33 -10.38 -10.62 -2.25
N HIS A 34 -10.52 -9.63 -3.13
CA HIS A 34 -10.56 -9.82 -4.58
C HIS A 34 -9.24 -9.44 -5.28
N GLY A 35 -8.32 -8.82 -4.55
CA GLY A 35 -7.08 -8.31 -5.11
C GLY A 35 -7.25 -6.91 -5.71
N GLN A 36 -6.27 -6.51 -6.52
CA GLN A 36 -6.34 -5.26 -7.26
C GLN A 36 -7.52 -5.31 -8.25
N LEU A 37 -8.36 -4.28 -8.25
CA LEU A 37 -9.56 -4.22 -9.09
C LEU A 37 -9.56 -2.98 -9.97
N GLN A 38 -10.11 -3.12 -11.19
CA GLN A 38 -10.48 -1.96 -11.98
C GLN A 38 -11.63 -1.20 -11.29
N ILE A 39 -11.64 0.13 -11.38
CA ILE A 39 -12.60 1.01 -10.69
C ILE A 39 -14.07 0.61 -10.92
N VAL A 40 -14.43 0.20 -12.15
CA VAL A 40 -15.79 -0.26 -12.49
C VAL A 40 -16.12 -1.57 -11.76
N LYS A 41 -15.19 -2.54 -11.77
CA LYS A 41 -15.38 -3.81 -11.05
C LYS A 41 -15.42 -3.61 -9.55
N LEU A 42 -14.62 -2.69 -9.02
CA LEU A 42 -14.66 -2.32 -7.61
C LEU A 42 -16.03 -1.74 -7.24
N TYR A 43 -16.55 -0.81 -8.05
CA TYR A 43 -17.90 -0.28 -7.87
C TYR A 43 -18.95 -1.40 -7.86
N ASP A 44 -18.89 -2.30 -8.84
CA ASP A 44 -19.81 -3.45 -8.92
C ASP A 44 -19.70 -4.38 -7.69
N THR A 45 -18.50 -4.54 -7.14
CA THR A 45 -18.25 -5.38 -5.95
C THR A 45 -18.81 -4.76 -4.67
N ILE A 46 -18.76 -3.42 -4.55
CA ILE A 46 -19.17 -2.74 -3.32
C ILE A 46 -20.63 -2.28 -3.32
N LYS A 47 -21.23 -2.04 -4.49
CA LYS A 47 -22.61 -1.53 -4.63
C LYS A 47 -23.68 -2.51 -4.13
N GLU A 48 -23.44 -3.82 -4.25
CA GLU A 48 -24.45 -4.83 -3.91
C GLU A 48 -24.74 -4.89 -2.41
N GLU A 49 -23.83 -4.35 -1.57
CA GLU A 49 -23.93 -4.43 -0.11
C GLU A 49 -24.05 -3.06 0.57
N ASN A 50 -23.99 -1.93 -0.17
CA ASN A 50 -24.24 -0.57 0.34
C ASN A 50 -24.20 0.51 -0.76
N ASP A 51 -25.06 1.54 -0.64
CA ASP A 51 -25.17 2.67 -1.58
C ASP A 51 -24.34 3.91 -1.14
N TYR A 52 -23.06 3.69 -0.78
CA TYR A 52 -22.18 4.80 -0.36
C TYR A 52 -21.77 5.74 -1.50
N PHE A 53 -21.88 5.28 -2.74
CA PHE A 53 -21.41 5.99 -3.92
C PHE A 53 -22.49 5.96 -4.99
N LYS A 54 -22.95 7.14 -5.41
CA LYS A 54 -24.00 7.30 -6.42
C LYS A 54 -23.65 6.67 -7.77
N ASP A 55 -22.38 6.73 -8.16
CA ASP A 55 -21.89 6.21 -9.43
C ASP A 55 -20.37 5.93 -9.37
N VAL A 56 -19.84 5.37 -10.46
CA VAL A 56 -18.40 5.06 -10.61
C VAL A 56 -17.53 6.32 -10.49
N ASN A 57 -18.01 7.48 -10.93
CA ASN A 57 -17.24 8.73 -10.85
C ASN A 57 -17.11 9.20 -9.41
N ALA A 58 -18.19 9.11 -8.61
CA ALA A 58 -18.17 9.41 -7.19
C ALA A 58 -17.17 8.52 -6.44
N LEU A 59 -17.13 7.21 -6.75
CA LEU A 59 -16.13 6.29 -6.21
C LEU A 59 -14.71 6.67 -6.64
N CYS A 60 -14.51 6.98 -7.93
CA CYS A 60 -13.21 7.36 -8.47
C CYS A 60 -12.66 8.62 -7.80
N GLU A 61 -13.48 9.66 -7.66
CA GLU A 61 -13.12 10.90 -6.98
C GLU A 61 -12.84 10.69 -5.49
N PHE A 62 -13.62 9.84 -4.83
CA PHE A 62 -13.36 9.45 -3.45
C PHE A 62 -11.97 8.82 -3.32
N ILE A 63 -11.64 7.81 -4.14
CA ILE A 63 -10.35 7.11 -4.11
C ILE A 63 -9.19 8.05 -4.44
N ARG A 64 -9.31 8.89 -5.49
CA ARG A 64 -8.28 9.87 -5.87
C ARG A 64 -7.91 10.81 -4.73
N LYS A 65 -8.92 11.27 -3.98
CA LYS A 65 -8.73 12.13 -2.81
C LYS A 65 -7.99 11.40 -1.69
N ARG A 66 -8.27 10.11 -1.46
CA ARG A 66 -7.64 9.30 -0.41
C ARG A 66 -6.41 8.52 -0.89
N SER A 67 -5.48 9.23 -1.54
CA SER A 67 -4.18 8.66 -1.98
C SER A 67 -3.30 8.16 -0.83
N ASN A 68 -3.60 8.54 0.42
CA ASN A 68 -2.99 8.03 1.65
C ASN A 68 -3.48 6.61 2.00
N VAL A 69 -4.69 6.23 1.59
CA VAL A 69 -5.31 4.92 1.89
C VAL A 69 -5.22 3.99 0.70
N PHE A 70 -5.44 4.50 -0.51
CA PHE A 70 -5.47 3.72 -1.74
C PHE A 70 -4.38 4.16 -2.71
N GLU A 71 -3.89 3.19 -3.47
CA GLU A 71 -3.09 3.43 -4.65
C GLU A 71 -3.93 3.23 -5.90
N MET A 72 -3.84 4.18 -6.83
CA MET A 72 -4.53 4.08 -8.11
C MET A 72 -3.51 4.22 -9.24
N SER A 73 -3.36 3.14 -10.01
CA SER A 73 -2.53 3.09 -11.22
C SER A 73 -3.45 2.91 -12.42
N PHE A 74 -3.52 3.92 -13.29
CA PHE A 74 -4.53 3.99 -14.35
C PHE A 74 -5.94 3.88 -13.76
N ASN A 75 -6.66 2.79 -14.08
CA ASN A 75 -7.99 2.50 -13.57
C ASN A 75 -7.99 1.39 -12.51
N TYR A 76 -6.83 0.91 -12.07
CA TYR A 76 -6.71 -0.14 -11.07
C TYR A 76 -6.48 0.46 -9.69
N VAL A 77 -7.16 -0.11 -8.70
CA VAL A 77 -7.13 0.32 -7.30
C VAL A 77 -6.56 -0.81 -6.46
N SER A 78 -5.65 -0.48 -5.56
CA SER A 78 -5.12 -1.35 -4.52
C SER A 78 -5.08 -0.62 -3.18
N ASN A 79 -5.06 -1.40 -2.09
CA ASN A 79 -4.81 -0.86 -0.77
C ASN A 79 -3.36 -0.38 -0.64
N ARG A 80 -3.14 0.66 0.16
CA ARG A 80 -1.83 0.91 0.78
C ARG A 80 -1.76 0.15 2.11
N CYS A 81 -0.58 -0.29 2.53
CA CYS A 81 -0.48 -1.04 3.78
C CYS A 81 -0.75 -0.17 5.01
N VAL A 82 -1.10 -0.81 6.13
CA VAL A 82 -1.43 -0.09 7.39
C VAL A 82 -0.27 0.79 7.85
N GLU A 83 0.96 0.30 7.76
CA GLU A 83 2.16 1.04 8.15
C GLU A 83 2.32 2.32 7.32
N TYR A 84 2.03 2.24 6.02
CA TYR A 84 2.04 3.40 5.15
C TYR A 84 0.96 4.42 5.55
N ARG A 85 -0.27 3.96 5.82
CA ARG A 85 -1.38 4.85 6.21
C ARG A 85 -1.08 5.58 7.52
N MET A 86 -0.54 4.86 8.49
CA MET A 86 -0.12 5.41 9.78
C MET A 86 1.01 6.43 9.60
N MET A 87 2.07 6.07 8.86
CA MET A 87 3.18 6.98 8.55
C MET A 87 2.68 8.24 7.84
N PHE A 88 1.73 8.11 6.91
CA PHE A 88 1.14 9.25 6.22
C PHE A 88 0.40 10.19 7.19
N GLY A 89 -0.40 9.63 8.10
CA GLY A 89 -1.08 10.41 9.15
C GLY A 89 -0.10 11.12 10.07
N TYR A 90 0.99 10.46 10.46
CA TYR A 90 2.06 11.09 11.24
C TYR A 90 2.74 12.22 10.46
N LEU A 91 3.04 12.04 9.18
CA LEU A 91 3.65 13.06 8.34
C LEU A 91 2.76 14.32 8.24
N VAL A 92 1.46 14.16 8.01
CA VAL A 92 0.53 15.29 7.93
C VAL A 92 0.44 16.03 9.27
N ASN A 93 0.34 15.28 10.38
CA ASN A 93 0.32 15.86 11.73
C ASN A 93 1.66 16.51 12.11
N PHE A 94 2.78 15.98 11.63
CA PHE A 94 4.08 16.60 11.83
C PHE A 94 4.12 17.96 11.11
N LEU A 95 3.82 17.98 9.81
CA LEU A 95 3.89 19.18 8.97
C LEU A 95 3.01 20.34 9.44
N ILE A 96 1.84 20.09 10.06
CA ILE A 96 0.98 21.16 10.59
C ILE A 96 1.54 21.81 11.87
N ASN A 97 2.26 21.03 12.69
CA ASN A 97 2.79 21.48 13.97
C ASN A 97 4.21 22.05 13.86
N MET A 98 4.78 22.02 12.64
CA MET A 98 6.08 22.61 12.37
C MET A 98 6.00 24.14 12.38
N GLU A 99 6.51 24.75 13.44
CA GLU A 99 6.63 26.21 13.56
C GLU A 99 7.73 26.78 12.64
N ASN A 100 8.76 25.98 12.29
CA ASN A 100 9.91 26.41 11.50
C ASN A 100 9.97 25.74 10.10
N PRO A 101 9.88 26.51 9.00
CA PRO A 101 10.01 25.98 7.63
C PRO A 101 11.34 25.27 7.32
N ASN A 102 12.42 25.55 8.06
CA ASN A 102 13.75 24.96 7.85
C ASN A 102 13.88 23.52 8.38
N GLU A 103 12.99 23.10 9.29
CA GLU A 103 12.96 21.73 9.82
C GLU A 103 12.29 20.74 8.84
N ARG A 104 11.82 21.20 7.66
CA ARG A 104 11.16 20.36 6.63
C ARG A 104 12.12 19.35 5.98
N THR A 105 13.41 19.42 6.29
CA THR A 105 14.41 18.37 6.06
C THR A 105 14.14 17.09 6.87
N ILE A 106 13.33 17.15 7.94
CA ILE A 106 12.93 15.98 8.74
C ILE A 106 11.86 15.14 8.03
N ALA A 107 10.95 15.77 7.27
CA ALA A 107 10.01 15.04 6.41
C ALA A 107 10.74 14.20 5.33
N GLN A 108 11.94 14.62 4.89
CA GLN A 108 12.79 13.80 4.01
C GLN A 108 13.38 12.57 4.72
N ARG A 109 13.56 12.61 6.04
CA ARG A 109 14.05 11.49 6.86
C ARG A 109 12.94 10.50 7.23
N GLU A 110 11.71 10.97 7.44
CA GLU A 110 10.60 10.10 7.88
C GLU A 110 9.95 9.28 6.75
N VAL A 111 9.97 9.76 5.49
CA VAL A 111 9.43 9.00 4.33
C VAL A 111 10.45 8.00 3.75
N ASP A 112 11.58 7.75 4.42
CA ASP A 112 12.75 6.98 3.92
C ASP A 112 13.16 7.39 2.48
N CYS A 113 12.92 8.65 2.13
CA CYS A 113 13.19 9.20 0.81
C CYS A 113 14.60 9.77 0.80
N LYS A 114 15.57 8.86 0.67
CA LYS A 114 17.03 9.15 0.62
C LYS A 114 17.47 10.13 -0.49
N SER A 115 16.55 10.62 -1.33
CA SER A 115 16.82 11.63 -2.35
C SER A 115 15.64 12.60 -2.56
N PHE A 116 15.96 13.80 -3.04
CA PHE A 116 14.98 14.82 -3.43
C PHE A 116 14.00 14.31 -4.50
N GLU A 117 14.49 13.54 -5.47
CA GLU A 117 13.67 12.95 -6.54
C GLU A 117 12.58 12.04 -5.97
N LYS A 118 12.92 11.18 -5.00
CA LYS A 118 11.96 10.31 -4.33
C LYS A 118 10.93 11.10 -3.53
N THR A 119 11.38 12.15 -2.85
CA THR A 119 10.48 13.07 -2.13
C THR A 119 9.53 13.77 -3.09
N SER A 120 10.04 14.33 -4.19
CA SER A 120 9.25 15.00 -5.23
C SER A 120 8.22 14.05 -5.86
N LEU A 121 8.63 12.83 -6.16
CA LEU A 121 7.74 11.79 -6.69
C LEU A 121 6.65 11.42 -5.69
N PHE A 122 6.98 11.26 -4.41
CA PHE A 122 6.01 11.03 -3.35
C PHE A 122 4.98 12.15 -3.31
N LEU A 123 5.41 13.40 -3.19
CA LEU A 123 4.49 14.55 -3.08
C LEU A 123 3.57 14.66 -4.32
N ARG A 124 4.10 14.43 -5.53
CA ARG A 124 3.31 14.42 -6.78
C ARG A 124 2.27 13.29 -6.83
N ARG A 125 2.46 12.18 -6.11
CA ARG A 125 1.48 11.09 -6.00
C ARG A 125 0.34 11.42 -5.02
N HIS A 126 0.48 12.48 -4.25
CA HIS A 126 -0.50 12.93 -3.25
C HIS A 126 -0.95 14.38 -3.50
N PRO A 127 -1.46 14.69 -4.70
CA PRO A 127 -1.75 16.06 -5.12
C PRO A 127 -2.92 16.69 -4.36
N ASN A 128 -3.68 15.90 -3.60
CA ASN A 128 -4.74 16.41 -2.72
C ASN A 128 -4.23 16.81 -1.34
N PHE A 129 -3.01 16.42 -0.98
CA PHE A 129 -2.45 16.67 0.36
C PHE A 129 -1.33 17.69 0.33
N PHE A 130 -0.47 17.62 -0.69
CA PHE A 130 0.76 18.40 -0.69
C PHE A 130 0.90 19.27 -1.93
N PHE A 131 1.51 20.43 -1.73
CA PHE A 131 2.00 21.32 -2.78
C PHE A 131 3.48 21.61 -2.58
N ILE A 132 4.27 21.58 -3.65
CA ILE A 132 5.67 21.99 -3.62
C ILE A 132 5.77 23.43 -4.12
N ARG A 133 6.14 24.34 -3.22
CA ARG A 133 6.46 25.73 -3.56
C ARG A 133 7.97 25.88 -3.77
N LEU A 134 8.35 26.16 -5.00
CA LEU A 134 9.73 26.51 -5.35
C LEU A 134 9.92 28.01 -5.11
N THR A 135 10.92 28.39 -4.32
CA THR A 135 11.26 29.79 -4.04
C THR A 135 12.77 29.98 -4.17
N ASN A 136 13.22 31.24 -4.23
CA ASN A 136 14.65 31.57 -4.24
C ASN A 136 15.38 31.12 -2.95
N GLU A 137 14.64 30.89 -1.86
CA GLU A 137 15.16 30.46 -0.56
C GLU A 137 15.13 28.92 -0.39
N GLY A 138 14.55 28.19 -1.36
CA GLY A 138 14.46 26.74 -1.34
C GLY A 138 13.10 26.17 -1.73
N ASN A 139 12.99 24.84 -1.59
CA ASN A 139 11.79 24.07 -1.93
C ASN A 139 10.99 23.80 -0.65
N PHE A 140 9.76 24.30 -0.61
CA PHE A 140 8.87 24.19 0.54
C PHE A 140 7.71 23.23 0.24
N VAL A 141 7.43 22.33 1.17
CA VAL A 141 6.23 21.47 1.13
C VAL A 141 5.14 22.11 1.96
N GLU A 142 3.96 22.32 1.37
CA GLU A 142 2.80 22.93 2.03
C GLU A 142 1.61 21.96 2.00
N LEU A 143 0.75 22.01 3.01
CA LEU A 143 -0.50 21.25 3.06
C LEU A 143 -1.62 21.98 2.32
N LEU A 144 -2.36 21.25 1.49
CA LEU A 144 -3.52 21.74 0.77
C LEU A 144 -4.79 21.66 1.61
N GLU A 145 -5.68 22.64 1.46
CA GLU A 145 -6.98 22.66 2.15
C GLU A 145 -7.83 21.44 1.78
N SER A 146 -7.73 20.94 0.54
CA SER A 146 -8.44 19.74 0.10
C SER A 146 -8.11 18.51 0.96
N GLY A 147 -6.85 18.34 1.37
CA GLY A 147 -6.41 17.30 2.31
C GLY A 147 -6.93 17.52 3.74
N GLY A 148 -7.25 18.76 4.09
CA GLY A 148 -7.94 19.14 5.33
C GLY A 148 -9.39 18.64 5.41
N THR A 149 -10.00 18.20 4.32
CA THR A 149 -11.39 17.69 4.32
C THR A 149 -11.49 16.18 4.50
N ILE A 150 -10.35 15.50 4.65
CA ILE A 150 -10.28 14.04 4.65
C ILE A 150 -9.98 13.56 6.06
N ALA A 151 -10.99 13.07 6.78
CA ALA A 151 -10.83 12.63 8.17
C ALA A 151 -9.71 11.60 8.34
N SER A 152 -9.57 10.67 7.40
CA SER A 152 -8.52 9.62 7.39
C SER A 152 -7.08 10.12 7.24
N ALA A 153 -6.88 11.40 6.90
CA ALA A 153 -5.56 12.01 6.87
C ALA A 153 -5.13 12.57 8.23
N TRP A 154 -6.08 12.86 9.12
CA TRP A 154 -5.87 13.54 10.40
C TRP A 154 -6.12 12.62 11.58
N GLU A 155 -7.19 11.84 11.49
CA GLU A 155 -7.66 10.92 12.51
C GLU A 155 -7.29 9.50 12.11
N CYS A 156 -6.32 8.91 12.82
CA CYS A 156 -6.02 7.49 12.68
C CYS A 156 -7.28 6.63 12.92
N ASP A 157 -8.20 7.13 13.73
CA ASP A 157 -9.51 6.54 13.94
C ASP A 157 -10.33 6.45 12.66
N ALA A 158 -10.19 7.32 11.67
CA ALA A 158 -10.93 7.19 10.42
C ALA A 158 -10.39 6.07 9.50
N LEU A 159 -9.24 5.46 9.82
CA LEU A 159 -8.69 4.34 9.04
C LEU A 159 -9.43 3.02 9.32
N PRO A 160 -9.50 2.10 8.34
CA PRO A 160 -10.03 0.75 8.56
C PRO A 160 -9.33 0.04 9.72
N GLN A 161 -10.12 -0.56 10.60
CA GLN A 161 -9.64 -1.33 11.75
C GLN A 161 -9.87 -2.81 11.50
N HIS A 162 -8.84 -3.64 11.71
CA HIS A 162 -8.93 -5.10 11.50
C HIS A 162 -8.53 -5.85 12.76
N PRO A 163 -9.37 -5.81 13.82
CA PRO A 163 -8.98 -6.33 15.13
C PRO A 163 -8.95 -7.87 15.22
N ASN A 164 -9.49 -8.59 14.25
CA ASN A 164 -9.73 -10.03 14.38
C ASN A 164 -9.14 -10.86 13.23
N GLY A 165 -8.30 -11.83 13.59
CA GLY A 165 -7.83 -12.91 12.70
C GLY A 165 -6.74 -12.51 11.71
N THR A 166 -6.17 -13.52 11.04
CA THR A 166 -5.18 -13.32 9.99
C THR A 166 -5.86 -12.83 8.71
N ARG A 167 -5.45 -11.66 8.23
CA ARG A 167 -5.96 -11.03 7.00
C ARG A 167 -4.89 -11.10 5.91
N TYR A 168 -5.26 -11.65 4.76
CA TYR A 168 -4.41 -11.67 3.56
C TYR A 168 -4.90 -10.62 2.57
N ASP A 169 -4.18 -9.52 2.45
CA ASP A 169 -4.52 -8.47 1.49
C ASP A 169 -3.97 -8.80 0.11
N ARG A 170 -4.86 -9.32 -0.73
CA ARG A 170 -4.52 -9.75 -2.09
C ARG A 170 -4.25 -8.59 -3.04
N SER A 171 -4.60 -7.36 -2.66
CA SER A 171 -4.34 -6.17 -3.48
C SER A 171 -2.94 -5.63 -3.30
N ILE A 172 -2.24 -6.05 -2.23
CA ILE A 172 -0.84 -5.70 -1.96
C ILE A 172 0.02 -6.93 -2.22
N GLN A 173 0.66 -6.93 -3.39
CA GLN A 173 1.46 -8.05 -3.85
C GLN A 173 2.93 -7.68 -3.92
N MET A 174 3.77 -8.63 -3.50
CA MET A 174 5.21 -8.58 -3.68
C MET A 174 5.63 -9.71 -4.61
N CYS A 175 6.22 -9.36 -5.75
CA CYS A 175 6.87 -10.28 -6.67
C CYS A 175 8.38 -10.06 -6.58
N ALA A 176 9.13 -11.08 -6.19
CA ALA A 176 10.57 -10.98 -6.00
C ALA A 176 11.28 -12.32 -6.13
N THR A 177 12.60 -12.30 -6.25
CA THR A 177 13.45 -13.48 -6.06
C THR A 177 14.06 -13.45 -4.68
N GLY A 178 14.12 -14.60 -4.02
CA GLY A 178 14.74 -14.74 -2.73
C GLY A 178 15.32 -16.13 -2.50
N GLN A 179 16.13 -16.24 -1.46
CA GLN A 179 16.73 -17.49 -1.02
C GLN A 179 15.96 -18.11 0.14
N VAL A 180 15.75 -19.43 0.09
CA VAL A 180 15.21 -20.19 1.23
C VAL A 180 16.25 -20.21 2.35
N ILE A 181 15.94 -19.57 3.48
CA ILE A 181 16.84 -19.46 4.63
C ILE A 181 16.48 -20.44 5.76
N LYS A 182 15.27 -21.00 5.74
CA LYS A 182 14.82 -21.98 6.73
C LYS A 182 13.73 -22.86 6.15
N THR A 183 13.78 -24.14 6.47
CA THR A 183 12.71 -25.11 6.20
C THR A 183 12.16 -25.65 7.51
N ILE A 184 10.84 -25.90 7.56
CA ILE A 184 10.14 -26.46 8.70
C ILE A 184 9.36 -27.68 8.19
N PRO A 185 10.02 -28.86 8.11
CA PRO A 185 9.46 -30.04 7.43
C PRO A 185 8.12 -30.50 8.00
N GLY A 186 7.97 -30.51 9.33
CA GLY A 186 6.73 -30.93 10.00
C GLY A 186 5.54 -29.97 9.84
N ARG A 187 5.73 -28.81 9.19
CA ARG A 187 4.67 -27.83 8.89
C ARG A 187 4.54 -27.53 7.40
N ASP A 188 5.20 -28.29 6.53
CA ASP A 188 5.28 -28.04 5.07
C ASP A 188 5.54 -26.56 4.75
N THR A 189 6.43 -25.93 5.53
CA THR A 189 6.65 -24.48 5.51
C THR A 189 8.11 -24.16 5.25
N ILE A 190 8.35 -23.13 4.45
CA ILE A 190 9.68 -22.57 4.22
C ILE A 190 9.67 -21.06 4.47
N VAL A 191 10.84 -20.51 4.77
CA VAL A 191 11.07 -19.08 5.00
C VAL A 191 12.07 -18.60 3.97
N ILE A 192 11.69 -17.56 3.25
CA ILE A 192 12.44 -16.99 2.13
C ILE A 192 12.87 -15.59 2.51
N ARG A 193 14.14 -15.25 2.30
CA ARG A 193 14.65 -13.88 2.40
C ARG A 193 14.78 -13.30 1.00
N ILE A 194 14.24 -12.12 0.78
CA ILE A 194 14.35 -11.44 -0.52
C ILE A 194 15.76 -10.86 -0.70
N ASP A 195 16.38 -11.18 -1.84
CA ASP A 195 17.80 -10.89 -2.06
C ASP A 195 18.05 -9.46 -2.55
N LYS A 196 17.18 -8.95 -3.44
CA LYS A 196 17.38 -7.69 -4.19
C LYS A 196 16.06 -6.95 -4.43
N GLY A 197 16.17 -5.68 -4.83
CA GLY A 197 15.03 -4.83 -5.21
C GLY A 197 14.43 -4.05 -4.03
N ALA A 198 13.23 -3.49 -4.24
CA ALA A 198 12.56 -2.64 -3.25
C ALA A 198 12.23 -3.36 -1.93
N TYR A 199 12.20 -4.69 -1.97
CA TYR A 199 11.87 -5.55 -0.84
C TYR A 199 13.08 -6.32 -0.28
N ALA A 200 14.31 -5.95 -0.67
CA ALA A 200 15.52 -6.62 -0.18
C ALA A 200 15.54 -6.68 1.36
N GLY A 201 15.86 -7.86 1.90
CA GLY A 201 15.88 -8.14 3.34
C GLY A 201 14.52 -8.48 3.94
N GLN A 202 13.40 -8.30 3.23
CA GLN A 202 12.09 -8.76 3.68
C GLN A 202 12.04 -10.28 3.76
N VAL A 203 11.23 -10.78 4.68
CA VAL A 203 11.03 -12.21 4.92
C VAL A 203 9.62 -12.61 4.47
N VAL A 204 9.56 -13.67 3.67
CA VAL A 204 8.31 -14.30 3.21
C VAL A 204 8.18 -15.68 3.83
N ARG A 205 7.01 -15.98 4.36
CA ARG A 205 6.65 -17.33 4.78
C ARG A 205 5.83 -18.00 3.68
N ALA A 206 6.22 -19.21 3.30
CA ALA A 206 5.47 -20.01 2.35
C ALA A 206 5.03 -21.29 3.04
N SER A 207 3.72 -21.52 3.08
CA SER A 207 3.13 -22.75 3.58
C SER A 207 2.32 -23.39 2.47
N ARG A 208 2.36 -24.73 2.40
CA ARG A 208 1.68 -25.49 1.34
C ARG A 208 0.20 -25.14 1.19
N GLN A 209 -0.49 -24.91 2.31
CA GLN A 209 -1.91 -24.56 2.33
C GLN A 209 -2.26 -23.24 1.60
N HIS A 210 -1.27 -22.36 1.39
CA HIS A 210 -1.46 -21.07 0.70
C HIS A 210 -0.98 -21.08 -0.76
N ILE A 211 -0.36 -22.17 -1.22
CA ILE A 211 0.14 -22.30 -2.59
C ILE A 211 -0.79 -23.23 -3.36
N PRO A 212 -1.63 -22.70 -4.28
CA PRO A 212 -2.53 -23.52 -5.07
C PRO A 212 -1.75 -24.59 -5.84
N ASN A 213 -2.30 -25.80 -5.91
CA ASN A 213 -1.75 -26.91 -6.70
C ASN A 213 -0.35 -27.40 -6.28
N CYS A 214 0.12 -27.05 -5.07
CA CYS A 214 1.36 -27.61 -4.54
C CYS A 214 1.11 -28.98 -3.89
N HIS A 215 1.43 -30.05 -4.64
CA HIS A 215 1.23 -31.43 -4.17
C HIS A 215 2.42 -31.98 -3.38
N SER A 216 3.58 -31.33 -3.42
CA SER A 216 4.79 -31.75 -2.71
C SER A 216 5.01 -30.94 -1.43
N ASN A 217 5.70 -31.55 -0.46
CA ASN A 217 6.15 -30.86 0.74
C ASN A 217 7.16 -29.77 0.32
N LEU A 218 6.87 -28.51 0.69
CA LEU A 218 7.70 -27.37 0.30
C LEU A 218 9.13 -27.44 0.83
N ALA A 219 9.33 -27.97 2.04
CA ALA A 219 10.65 -28.11 2.64
C ALA A 219 11.53 -29.13 1.91
N ILE A 220 10.91 -30.12 1.25
CA ILE A 220 11.61 -31.10 0.41
C ILE A 220 11.88 -30.50 -0.98
N LYS A 221 10.87 -29.87 -1.59
CA LYS A 221 10.99 -29.29 -2.93
C LYS A 221 12.00 -28.13 -2.96
N TYR A 222 12.01 -27.30 -1.92
CA TYR A 222 12.84 -26.10 -1.82
C TYR A 222 13.69 -26.15 -0.54
N PRO A 223 14.83 -26.86 -0.55
CA PRO A 223 15.73 -26.94 0.60
C PRO A 223 16.39 -25.58 0.90
N CYS A 224 16.96 -25.44 2.10
CA CYS A 224 17.73 -24.26 2.48
C CYS A 224 18.85 -23.97 1.45
N GLY A 225 19.03 -22.70 1.11
CA GLY A 225 19.97 -22.23 0.10
C GLY A 225 19.39 -22.16 -1.32
N ARG A 226 18.24 -22.80 -1.59
CA ARG A 226 17.58 -22.75 -2.92
C ARG A 226 17.07 -21.34 -3.22
N SER A 227 17.29 -20.88 -4.44
CA SER A 227 16.73 -19.62 -4.94
C SER A 227 15.37 -19.86 -5.59
N VAL A 228 14.40 -19.01 -5.25
CA VAL A 228 13.01 -19.13 -5.71
C VAL A 228 12.47 -17.76 -6.12
N ASN A 229 11.64 -17.78 -7.17
CA ASN A 229 10.76 -16.66 -7.48
C ASN A 229 9.50 -16.81 -6.64
N VAL A 230 9.07 -15.73 -5.99
CA VAL A 230 7.94 -15.71 -5.07
C VAL A 230 6.99 -14.58 -5.41
N CYS A 231 5.69 -14.90 -5.39
CA CYS A 231 4.64 -13.91 -5.22
C CYS A 231 4.03 -14.08 -3.83
N ALA A 232 3.87 -12.98 -3.11
CA ALA A 232 3.34 -12.98 -1.75
C ALA A 232 2.30 -11.87 -1.55
N PHE A 233 1.31 -12.17 -0.73
CA PHE A 233 0.34 -11.19 -0.24
C PHE A 233 0.79 -10.61 1.08
N ARG A 234 0.43 -9.35 1.31
CA ARG A 234 0.57 -8.72 2.63
C ARG A 234 -0.32 -9.44 3.64
N VAL A 235 0.21 -9.70 4.81
CA VAL A 235 -0.50 -10.35 5.91
C VAL A 235 -0.57 -9.42 7.11
N TYR A 236 -1.73 -9.39 7.76
CA TYR A 236 -1.94 -8.71 9.04
C TYR A 236 -2.49 -9.68 10.08
N GLY A 237 -2.19 -9.42 11.35
CA GLY A 237 -2.65 -10.28 12.46
C GLY A 237 -1.88 -11.59 12.58
N ASP A 238 -0.69 -11.69 12.00
CA ASP A 238 0.22 -12.85 12.06
C ASP A 238 1.64 -12.41 12.47
N ASP A 239 2.53 -13.36 12.76
CA ASP A 239 3.92 -13.13 13.14
C ASP A 239 4.85 -12.75 11.96
N HIS A 240 4.30 -12.65 10.76
CA HIS A 240 5.02 -12.36 9.53
C HIS A 240 4.20 -11.45 8.61
N LEU A 241 4.91 -10.64 7.81
CA LEU A 241 4.30 -9.61 6.98
C LEU A 241 3.88 -10.08 5.59
N TRP A 242 4.47 -11.19 5.11
CA TRP A 242 4.29 -11.67 3.74
C TRP A 242 4.08 -13.17 3.71
N SER A 243 2.95 -13.60 3.15
CA SER A 243 2.69 -15.02 2.88
C SER A 243 2.74 -15.27 1.39
N ALA A 244 3.55 -16.25 0.98
CA ALA A 244 3.62 -16.68 -0.41
C ALA A 244 2.28 -17.25 -0.87
N CYS A 245 1.86 -16.87 -2.07
CA CYS A 245 0.74 -17.44 -2.79
C CYS A 245 1.20 -18.21 -4.05
N GLN A 246 2.42 -17.97 -4.53
CA GLN A 246 3.05 -18.73 -5.61
C GLN A 246 4.57 -18.82 -5.41
N LEU A 247 5.15 -19.96 -5.81
CA LEU A 247 6.59 -20.23 -5.83
C LEU A 247 7.01 -20.95 -7.10
N GLU A 248 8.13 -20.52 -7.67
CA GLU A 248 8.78 -21.11 -8.84
C GLU A 248 10.29 -21.16 -8.63
N ASP A 249 10.98 -22.08 -9.31
CA ASP A 249 12.45 -22.12 -9.28
C ASP A 249 13.04 -20.91 -10.01
N ALA A 250 14.07 -20.28 -9.44
CA ALA A 250 14.67 -19.08 -10.03
C ALA A 250 15.40 -19.33 -11.36
N ASP A 251 15.75 -20.59 -11.66
CA ASP A 251 16.47 -21.02 -12.86
C ASP A 251 15.56 -21.11 -14.11
N GLU A 252 14.23 -21.06 -13.94
CA GLU A 252 13.29 -20.97 -15.05
C GLU A 252 13.14 -19.50 -15.49
N CYS A 253 13.75 -19.21 -16.64
CA CYS A 253 13.76 -17.95 -17.40
C CYS A 253 12.80 -16.84 -16.88
N TYR A 254 13.39 -15.81 -16.27
CA TYR A 254 12.79 -14.53 -15.84
C TYR A 254 11.84 -13.86 -16.85
N SER A 255 11.85 -14.28 -18.12
CA SER A 255 11.08 -13.71 -19.22
C SER A 255 9.58 -14.01 -19.19
N LYS A 256 9.12 -15.10 -18.55
CA LYS A 256 7.68 -15.35 -18.36
C LYS A 256 7.08 -14.58 -17.18
N ILE A 257 7.90 -14.25 -16.19
CA ILE A 257 7.44 -13.65 -14.94
C ILE A 257 7.11 -12.16 -15.14
N ALA A 258 7.93 -11.41 -15.89
CA ALA A 258 7.67 -10.00 -16.16
C ALA A 258 6.36 -9.71 -16.90
N ASN A 259 5.81 -10.67 -17.66
CA ASN A 259 4.57 -10.49 -18.44
C ASN A 259 3.31 -11.03 -17.74
N ILE A 260 3.45 -11.96 -16.79
CA ILE A 260 2.32 -12.52 -16.04
C ILE A 260 2.17 -11.83 -14.66
N TRP A 261 3.23 -11.20 -14.14
CA TRP A 261 3.32 -10.76 -12.74
C TRP A 261 3.61 -9.26 -12.55
N CYS A 262 3.91 -8.51 -13.62
CA CYS A 262 4.16 -7.07 -13.54
C CYS A 262 3.17 -6.29 -14.43
N TYR A 263 2.02 -5.90 -13.88
CA TYR A 263 1.25 -4.76 -14.43
C TYR A 263 1.92 -3.41 -14.07
N SER A 264 3.23 -3.31 -14.28
CA SER A 264 4.02 -2.13 -13.93
C SER A 264 5.26 -1.97 -14.82
N LYS A 265 5.12 -2.20 -16.13
CA LYS A 265 5.93 -1.42 -17.06
C LYS A 265 5.21 -0.10 -17.32
N PRO A 266 5.81 1.06 -16.99
CA PRO A 266 5.48 2.27 -17.71
C PRO A 266 5.85 1.99 -19.18
N CYS A 267 4.89 2.10 -20.09
CA CYS A 267 5.26 2.33 -21.47
C CYS A 267 5.90 3.71 -21.52
N ASP A 268 7.19 3.74 -21.86
CA ASP A 268 7.88 4.98 -22.20
C ASP A 268 7.14 5.65 -23.36
N HIS A 269 6.59 6.84 -23.09
CA HIS A 269 6.19 7.85 -24.08
C HIS A 269 6.83 9.16 -23.67
#